data_AF-A0A916MP86-F1
#
_entry.id   AF-A0A916MP86-F1
#
_cell.length_a   1.000
_cell.length_b   1.000
_cell.length_c   1.000
_cell.angle_alpha   90.00
_cell.angle_beta   90.00
_cell.angle_gamma   90.00
#
_symmetry.space_group_name_H-M   'P 1'
#
loop_
_entity.id
_entity.type
_entity.pdbx_description
1 polymer ?
#
loop_
_entity_poly.entity_id
_entity_poly.type
_entity_poly.pdbx_seq_one_letter_code
_entity_poly.pdbx_strand_id
1 'polypeptide(L)'
;METASTHADNDTPELEALFESIVASKQPGTKPAPAAAPAPARALPAKSKAKIKTLAPAEPAGASKGNGAAAQHGEDGERDMISRIGHMTRQLHDTLRALGYDSLVEQAASAIPDACDRLNYVAHLTEQAANRALNATEKAKPLQEEMERDANRLYTDWERVFANQMSVEQFKDLAERTRGYLKGVPAKTSATNAELMEILMAQDFQDLTGQVIMKITDLAKSLEDQLVALLIEHAVPLKRADAGEGLLNGPVIKAEGREDVVGNQAQVDDLLESLGF
;
A
#
# COMPACT_ATOMS: atom_id res chain seq x y z
N MET A 1 -27.61 -54.74 7.61
CA MET A 1 -26.53 -55.65 8.03
C MET A 1 -25.41 -55.47 7.02
N GLU A 2 -24.59 -54.42 7.08
CA GLU A 2 -23.56 -54.10 8.11
C GLU A 2 -22.44 -55.14 8.09
N THR A 3 -21.27 -54.87 7.49
CA THR A 3 -20.01 -54.34 8.11
C THR A 3 -18.93 -54.41 7.00
N ALA A 4 -17.82 -53.66 6.92
CA ALA A 4 -17.24 -52.55 7.66
C ALA A 4 -16.18 -51.85 6.77
N SER A 5 -16.05 -50.54 6.95
CA SER A 5 -14.96 -49.66 6.47
C SER A 5 -13.65 -49.90 7.22
N THR A 6 -12.50 -49.77 6.55
CA THR A 6 -11.24 -49.34 7.19
C THR A 6 -10.17 -49.02 6.14
N HIS A 7 -9.87 -47.74 5.91
CA HIS A 7 -8.53 -47.18 5.61
C HIS A 7 -8.67 -45.74 5.09
N ALA A 8 -8.79 -44.76 5.99
CA ALA A 8 -8.50 -43.35 5.73
C ALA A 8 -8.65 -42.55 7.03
N ASP A 9 -7.77 -42.75 8.01
CA ASP A 9 -7.62 -41.78 9.13
C ASP A 9 -6.40 -42.07 10.02
N ASN A 10 -5.16 -41.88 9.54
CA ASN A 10 -4.01 -42.00 10.45
C ASN A 10 -2.72 -41.18 10.16
N ASP A 11 -2.75 -40.18 9.27
CA ASP A 11 -1.54 -39.38 8.96
C ASP A 11 -1.45 -38.05 9.73
N THR A 12 -2.50 -37.66 10.45
CA THR A 12 -2.57 -36.42 11.23
C THR A 12 -1.58 -36.34 12.42
N PRO A 13 -1.35 -37.41 13.21
CA PRO A 13 -0.50 -37.29 14.40
C PRO A 13 1.00 -37.22 14.10
N GLU A 14 1.46 -37.80 12.98
CA GLU A 14 2.87 -37.69 12.56
C GLU A 14 3.21 -36.29 12.05
N LEU A 15 2.25 -35.64 11.36
CA LEU A 15 2.42 -34.26 10.87
C LEU A 15 2.38 -33.24 12.02
N GLU A 16 1.54 -33.46 13.03
CA GLU A 16 1.54 -32.64 14.26
C GLU A 16 2.84 -32.78 15.05
N ALA A 17 3.39 -34.00 15.15
CA ALA A 17 4.67 -34.25 15.80
C ALA A 17 5.86 -33.58 15.07
N LEU A 18 5.82 -33.53 13.73
CA LEU A 18 6.80 -32.81 12.92
C LEU A 18 6.70 -31.28 13.13
N PHE A 19 5.48 -30.75 13.24
CA PHE A 19 5.27 -29.33 13.54
C PHE A 19 5.74 -28.95 14.96
N GLU A 20 5.45 -29.77 15.97
CA GLU A 20 5.96 -29.53 17.33
C GLU A 20 7.49 -29.62 17.40
N SER A 21 8.11 -30.55 16.66
CA SER A 21 9.57 -30.67 16.57
C SER A 21 10.24 -29.40 16.01
N ILE A 22 9.63 -28.79 14.98
CA ILE A 22 10.12 -27.54 14.39
C ILE A 22 9.97 -26.36 15.37
N VAL A 23 8.84 -26.31 16.10
CA VAL A 23 8.60 -25.28 17.12
C VAL A 23 9.54 -25.44 18.33
N ALA A 24 9.83 -26.67 18.75
CA ALA A 24 10.72 -26.98 19.87
C ALA A 24 12.21 -26.71 19.58
N SER A 25 12.61 -26.73 18.30
CA SER A 25 13.99 -26.41 17.89
C SER A 25 14.38 -24.92 18.03
N LYS A 26 13.41 -24.03 18.29
CA LYS A 26 13.69 -22.65 18.71
C LYS A 26 13.98 -22.58 20.21
N GLN A 27 15.27 -22.62 20.56
CA GLN A 27 15.70 -22.28 21.93
C GLN A 27 15.26 -20.85 22.31
N PRO A 28 14.68 -20.63 23.50
CA PRO A 28 14.42 -19.29 24.03
C PRO A 28 15.69 -18.78 24.69
N GLY A 29 16.49 -17.96 23.98
CA GLY A 29 17.80 -17.61 24.52
C GLY A 29 18.62 -16.59 23.76
N THR A 30 18.06 -15.42 23.46
CA THR A 30 18.73 -14.13 23.74
C THR A 30 17.65 -13.05 23.77
N LYS A 31 17.47 -12.43 24.93
CA LYS A 31 16.62 -11.26 25.12
C LYS A 31 17.11 -10.16 24.17
N PRO A 32 16.30 -9.68 23.21
CA PRO A 32 16.65 -8.46 22.49
C PRO A 32 16.75 -7.35 23.54
N ALA A 33 17.88 -6.63 23.56
CA ALA A 33 18.00 -5.40 24.33
C ALA A 33 16.79 -4.50 24.01
N PRO A 34 16.22 -3.78 24.99
CA PRO A 34 15.10 -2.89 24.72
C PRO A 34 15.51 -1.93 23.61
N ALA A 35 14.76 -1.96 22.50
CA ALA A 35 14.91 -1.01 21.41
C ALA A 35 14.90 0.39 22.02
N ALA A 36 15.98 1.14 21.78
CA ALA A 36 16.11 2.51 22.22
C ALA A 36 14.85 3.28 21.81
N ALA A 37 14.26 4.01 22.76
CA ALA A 37 13.14 4.90 22.51
C ALA A 37 13.40 5.76 21.26
N PRO A 38 12.38 6.02 20.43
CA PRO A 38 12.56 6.91 19.29
C PRO A 38 13.01 8.28 19.81
N ALA A 39 14.18 8.72 19.35
CA ALA A 39 14.68 10.06 19.61
C ALA A 39 13.64 11.11 19.18
N PRO A 40 13.51 12.25 19.89
CA PRO A 40 12.57 13.29 19.52
C PRO A 40 12.89 13.79 18.11
N ALA A 41 11.83 14.01 17.34
CA ALA A 41 11.88 14.50 15.96
C ALA A 41 12.91 15.63 15.82
N ARG A 42 13.96 15.38 15.03
CA ARG A 42 14.93 16.38 14.64
C ARG A 42 14.21 17.41 13.77
N ALA A 43 14.03 18.60 14.30
CA ALA A 43 13.46 19.74 13.60
C ALA A 43 14.16 19.97 12.25
N LEU A 44 13.35 20.12 11.20
CA LEU A 44 13.79 20.56 9.88
C LEU A 44 14.39 21.99 9.98
N PRO A 45 15.47 22.30 9.25
CA PRO A 45 16.11 23.60 9.31
C PRO A 45 15.24 24.68 8.65
N ALA A 46 15.03 25.77 9.38
CA ALA A 46 14.40 26.99 8.91
C ALA A 46 15.16 27.56 7.70
N LYS A 47 14.51 27.59 6.53
CA LYS A 47 15.04 28.26 5.34
C LYS A 47 14.91 29.79 5.50
N SER A 48 16.06 30.40 5.75
CA SER A 48 16.57 31.64 5.13
C SER A 48 15.61 32.81 4.93
N LYS A 49 15.78 33.81 5.80
CA LYS A 49 15.33 35.19 5.66
C LYS A 49 15.88 35.81 4.36
N ALA A 50 15.02 36.00 3.36
CA ALA A 50 15.32 36.89 2.25
C ALA A 50 15.07 38.34 2.68
N LYS A 51 16.09 39.15 2.41
CA LYS A 51 16.35 40.49 2.90
C LYS A 51 15.46 41.50 2.17
N ILE A 52 14.44 42.04 2.83
CA ILE A 52 13.69 43.21 2.35
C ILE A 52 14.66 44.40 2.42
N LYS A 53 15.15 44.82 1.25
CA LYS A 53 16.03 45.98 1.10
C LYS A 53 15.17 47.24 1.13
N THR A 54 15.38 48.01 2.18
CA THR A 54 14.95 49.39 2.40
C THR A 54 15.37 50.27 1.22
N LEU A 55 14.43 51.02 0.64
CA LEU A 55 14.70 52.22 -0.15
C LEU A 55 13.71 53.30 0.29
N ALA A 56 14.29 54.38 0.83
CA ALA A 56 13.62 55.62 1.23
C ALA A 56 13.35 56.52 -0.01
N PRO A 57 12.69 57.67 0.16
CA PRO A 57 11.73 58.22 -0.81
C PRO A 57 12.35 59.11 -1.89
N ALA A 58 11.68 59.19 -3.03
CA ALA A 58 11.92 60.22 -4.04
C ALA A 58 10.57 60.74 -4.59
N GLU A 59 10.22 61.96 -4.20
CA GLU A 59 9.40 62.89 -4.98
C GLU A 59 10.33 63.94 -5.62
N PRO A 60 9.87 64.81 -6.54
CA PRO A 60 8.83 64.64 -7.56
C PRO A 60 9.32 65.15 -8.95
N ALA A 61 8.63 64.78 -10.05
CA ALA A 61 8.54 65.64 -11.25
C ALA A 61 7.61 65.03 -12.32
N GLY A 62 6.77 65.88 -12.91
CA GLY A 62 6.32 65.72 -14.30
C GLY A 62 4.82 65.52 -14.47
N ALA A 63 4.08 66.63 -14.55
CA ALA A 63 2.70 66.66 -14.99
C ALA A 63 2.53 66.18 -16.46
N SER A 64 1.50 65.37 -16.70
CA SER A 64 0.78 65.35 -17.97
C SER A 64 -0.69 65.01 -17.71
N LYS A 65 -1.57 65.99 -17.96
CA LYS A 65 -3.03 65.81 -18.00
C LYS A 65 -3.40 65.20 -19.35
N GLY A 66 -4.23 64.16 -19.34
CA GLY A 66 -4.87 63.66 -20.56
C GLY A 66 -5.87 62.53 -20.26
N ASN A 67 -7.15 62.90 -20.17
CA ASN A 67 -8.40 62.14 -20.31
C ASN A 67 -8.39 60.59 -20.33
N GLY A 68 -9.39 60.02 -19.64
CA GLY A 68 -10.07 58.81 -20.13
C GLY A 68 -10.54 57.87 -19.06
N ALA A 69 -11.77 58.08 -18.57
CA ALA A 69 -12.51 57.14 -17.74
C ALA A 69 -12.70 55.78 -18.46
N ALA A 70 -12.21 54.67 -17.89
CA ALA A 70 -12.68 53.29 -18.17
C ALA A 70 -11.95 52.16 -17.38
N ALA A 71 -11.40 52.39 -16.18
CA ALA A 71 -10.69 51.31 -15.45
C ALA A 71 -11.14 51.09 -13.98
N GLN A 72 -12.15 51.80 -13.49
CA GLN A 72 -12.54 51.74 -12.07
C GLN A 72 -13.67 50.74 -11.75
N HIS A 73 -14.39 50.22 -12.75
CA HIS A 73 -15.52 49.32 -12.46
C HIS A 73 -15.18 47.83 -12.31
N GLY A 74 -13.99 47.38 -12.75
CA GLY A 74 -13.55 45.99 -12.56
C GLY A 74 -13.00 45.73 -11.14
N GLU A 75 -12.17 46.67 -10.63
CA GLU A 75 -11.55 46.54 -9.31
C GLU A 75 -12.56 46.69 -8.16
N ASP A 76 -13.58 47.55 -8.32
CA ASP A 76 -14.60 47.75 -7.29
C ASP A 76 -15.54 46.55 -7.17
N GLY A 77 -15.89 45.89 -8.29
CA GLY A 77 -16.69 44.66 -8.28
C GLY A 77 -15.92 43.46 -7.73
N GLU A 78 -14.63 43.35 -8.01
CA GLU A 78 -13.77 42.30 -7.47
C GLU A 78 -13.52 42.52 -5.96
N ARG A 79 -13.32 43.77 -5.51
CA ARG A 79 -13.24 44.12 -4.08
C ARG A 79 -14.55 43.87 -3.34
N ASP A 80 -15.70 44.18 -3.95
CA ASP A 80 -17.01 43.93 -3.35
C ASP A 80 -17.30 42.42 -3.29
N MET A 81 -16.91 41.65 -4.31
CA MET A 81 -17.00 40.19 -4.31
C MET A 81 -16.10 39.57 -3.23
N ILE A 82 -14.84 40.00 -3.12
CA ILE A 82 -13.90 39.53 -2.07
C ILE A 82 -14.41 39.92 -0.68
N SER A 83 -14.96 41.13 -0.51
CA SER A 83 -15.56 41.60 0.75
C SER A 83 -16.76 40.73 1.15
N ARG A 84 -17.60 40.39 0.18
CA ARG A 84 -18.78 39.56 0.40
C ARG A 84 -18.43 38.11 0.72
N ILE A 85 -17.43 37.54 0.04
CA ILE A 85 -16.85 36.23 0.40
C ILE A 85 -16.29 36.30 1.82
N GLY A 86 -15.54 37.34 2.16
CA GLY A 86 -15.00 37.54 3.52
C GLY A 86 -16.08 37.63 4.60
N HIS A 87 -17.20 38.30 4.32
CA HIS A 87 -18.35 38.35 5.22
C HIS A 87 -19.03 36.99 5.39
N MET A 88 -19.26 36.25 4.29
CA MET A 88 -19.84 34.90 4.38
C MET A 88 -18.93 33.92 5.11
N THR A 89 -17.61 33.98 4.89
CA THR A 89 -16.64 33.12 5.59
C THR A 89 -16.58 33.44 7.08
N ARG A 90 -16.61 34.73 7.47
CA ARG A 90 -16.70 35.11 8.89
C ARG A 90 -18.03 34.70 9.52
N GLN A 91 -19.14 34.87 8.81
CA GLN A 91 -20.44 34.45 9.29
C GLN A 91 -20.49 32.92 9.49
N LEU A 92 -19.95 32.13 8.55
CA LEU A 92 -19.82 30.68 8.68
C LEU A 92 -18.95 30.32 9.89
N HIS A 93 -17.78 30.94 10.02
CA HIS A 93 -16.87 30.74 11.15
C HIS A 93 -17.53 31.09 12.50
N ASP A 94 -18.20 32.23 12.60
CA ASP A 94 -18.87 32.67 13.82
C ASP A 94 -20.05 31.76 14.17
N THR A 95 -20.77 31.22 13.17
CA THR A 95 -21.80 30.20 13.40
C THR A 95 -21.21 28.86 13.86
N LEU A 96 -20.12 28.38 13.25
CA LEU A 96 -19.44 27.15 13.68
C LEU A 96 -18.90 27.29 15.11
N ARG A 97 -18.38 28.46 15.45
CA ARG A 97 -17.90 28.78 16.80
C ARG A 97 -19.03 28.91 17.81
N ALA A 98 -20.14 29.55 17.46
CA ALA A 98 -21.33 29.66 18.32
C ALA A 98 -21.97 28.30 18.62
N LEU A 99 -21.83 27.34 17.70
CA LEU A 99 -22.28 25.96 17.85
C LEU A 99 -21.24 25.04 18.53
N GLY A 100 -20.05 25.55 18.88
CA GLY A 100 -19.01 24.80 19.59
C GLY A 100 -18.14 23.88 18.71
N TYR A 101 -18.31 23.92 17.38
CA TYR A 101 -17.64 23.02 16.43
C TYR A 101 -16.29 23.53 15.91
N ASP A 102 -15.83 24.69 16.37
CA ASP A 102 -14.50 25.25 16.05
C ASP A 102 -13.40 24.21 16.33
N SER A 103 -13.52 23.49 17.45
CA SER A 103 -12.60 22.42 17.85
C SER A 103 -12.63 21.20 16.93
N LEU A 104 -13.77 20.89 16.32
CA LEU A 104 -13.97 19.74 15.44
C LEU A 104 -13.36 19.99 14.05
N VAL A 105 -13.58 21.20 13.53
CA VAL A 105 -12.99 21.66 12.27
C VAL A 105 -11.48 21.80 12.40
N GLU A 106 -11.00 22.33 13.53
CA GLU A 106 -9.57 22.43 13.82
C GLU A 106 -8.91 21.04 13.96
N GLN A 107 -9.57 20.10 14.63
CA GLN A 107 -9.11 18.70 14.70
C GLN A 107 -9.04 18.04 13.33
N ALA A 108 -10.11 18.12 12.52
CA ALA A 108 -10.13 17.58 11.17
C ALA A 108 -9.06 18.21 10.26
N ALA A 109 -8.91 19.54 10.32
CA ALA A 109 -7.90 20.28 9.57
C ALA A 109 -6.47 19.86 9.96
N SER A 110 -6.25 19.43 11.21
CA SER A 110 -4.96 18.93 11.67
C SER A 110 -4.72 17.44 11.35
N ALA A 111 -5.77 16.62 11.34
CA ALA A 111 -5.64 15.16 11.27
C ALA A 111 -5.65 14.62 9.83
N ILE A 112 -6.35 15.27 8.89
CA ILE A 112 -6.37 14.87 7.48
C ILE A 112 -4.95 14.89 6.86
N PRO A 113 -4.12 15.94 7.04
CA PRO A 113 -2.75 15.93 6.54
C PRO A 113 -1.89 14.79 7.11
N ASP A 114 -2.01 14.49 8.41
CA ASP A 114 -1.31 13.36 9.05
C ASP A 114 -1.75 12.01 8.45
N ALA A 115 -3.05 11.84 8.17
CA ALA A 115 -3.56 10.65 7.49
C ALA A 115 -2.98 10.50 6.08
N CYS A 116 -2.91 11.60 5.32
CA CYS A 116 -2.30 11.62 3.99
C CYS A 116 -0.81 11.26 4.04
N ASP A 117 -0.04 11.84 4.97
CA ASP A 117 1.38 11.53 5.14
C ASP A 117 1.60 10.05 5.49
N ARG A 118 0.74 9.49 6.33
CA ARG A 118 0.75 8.07 6.70
C ARG A 118 0.39 7.15 5.54
N LEU A 119 -0.61 7.51 4.72
CA LEU A 119 -0.94 6.76 3.50
C LEU A 119 0.21 6.81 2.49
N ASN A 120 0.84 7.97 2.32
CA ASN A 120 2.03 8.12 1.47
C ASN A 120 3.19 7.26 1.99
N TYR A 121 3.38 7.20 3.31
CA TYR A 121 4.37 6.33 3.93
C TYR A 121 4.10 4.84 3.65
N VAL A 122 2.83 4.41 3.75
CA VAL A 122 2.41 3.05 3.39
C VAL A 122 2.70 2.78 1.91
N ALA A 123 2.33 3.69 1.00
CA ALA A 123 2.58 3.54 -0.43
C ALA A 123 4.08 3.35 -0.72
N HIS A 124 4.94 4.19 -0.13
CA HIS A 124 6.39 4.07 -0.29
C HIS A 124 6.94 2.74 0.24
N LEU A 125 6.48 2.28 1.41
CA LEU A 125 6.89 0.98 1.95
C LEU A 125 6.47 -0.19 1.05
N THR A 126 5.24 -0.15 0.52
CA THR A 126 4.74 -1.18 -0.39
C THR A 126 5.52 -1.21 -1.71
N GLU A 127 5.87 -0.04 -2.25
CA GLU A 127 6.71 0.07 -3.45
C GLU A 127 8.11 -0.49 -3.19
N GLN A 128 8.72 -0.17 -2.04
CA GLN A 128 10.04 -0.67 -1.67
C GLN A 128 10.06 -2.20 -1.53
N ALA A 129 9.05 -2.75 -0.86
CA ALA A 129 8.91 -4.19 -0.69
C ALA A 129 8.72 -4.92 -2.03
N ALA A 130 7.82 -4.41 -2.88
CA ALA A 130 7.58 -4.95 -4.21
C ALA A 130 8.87 -4.93 -5.06
N ASN A 131 9.59 -3.81 -5.06
CA ASN A 131 10.86 -3.69 -5.77
C ASN A 131 11.91 -4.66 -5.24
N ARG A 132 12.04 -4.84 -3.92
CA ARG A 132 13.01 -5.80 -3.34
C ARG A 132 12.66 -7.24 -3.72
N ALA A 133 11.39 -7.63 -3.63
CA ALA A 133 10.94 -8.96 -4.01
C ALA A 133 11.12 -9.25 -5.51
N LEU A 134 10.81 -8.27 -6.37
CA LEU A 134 11.00 -8.39 -7.81
C LEU A 134 12.49 -8.56 -8.16
N ASN A 135 13.36 -7.70 -7.61
CA ASN A 135 14.80 -7.78 -7.83
C ASN A 135 15.40 -9.12 -7.38
N ALA A 136 14.96 -9.63 -6.23
CA ALA A 136 15.39 -10.94 -5.74
C ALA A 136 14.94 -12.08 -6.68
N THR A 137 13.71 -12.00 -7.17
CA THR A 137 13.17 -12.96 -8.15
C THR A 137 13.94 -12.92 -9.47
N GLU A 138 14.26 -11.72 -9.97
CA GLU A 138 15.05 -11.52 -11.20
C GLU A 138 16.45 -12.12 -11.10
N LYS A 139 17.06 -12.12 -9.91
CA LYS A 139 18.36 -12.76 -9.67
C LYS A 139 18.26 -14.28 -9.47
N ALA A 140 17.21 -14.76 -8.80
CA ALA A 140 17.02 -16.18 -8.52
C ALA A 140 16.67 -16.99 -9.78
N LYS A 141 15.81 -16.44 -10.64
CA LYS A 141 15.31 -17.10 -11.86
C LYS A 141 16.42 -17.64 -12.79
N PRO A 142 17.44 -16.86 -13.20
CA PRO A 142 18.49 -17.38 -14.08
C PRO A 142 19.31 -18.50 -13.44
N LEU A 143 19.49 -18.51 -12.11
CA LEU A 143 20.21 -19.59 -11.42
C LEU A 143 19.44 -20.92 -11.52
N GLN A 144 18.12 -20.86 -11.37
CA GLN A 144 17.23 -22.03 -11.51
C GLN A 144 17.18 -22.52 -12.96
N GLU A 145 17.03 -21.61 -13.93
CA GLU A 145 17.02 -21.95 -15.35
C GLU A 145 18.35 -22.56 -15.82
N GLU A 146 19.48 -22.06 -15.32
CA GLU A 146 20.81 -22.62 -15.63
C GLU A 146 20.95 -24.02 -15.04
N MET A 147 20.53 -24.22 -13.78
CA MET A 147 20.58 -25.52 -13.11
C MET A 147 19.70 -26.55 -13.81
N GLU A 148 18.47 -26.19 -14.18
CA GLU A 148 17.54 -27.06 -14.92
C GLU A 148 18.11 -27.43 -16.30
N ARG A 149 18.63 -26.45 -17.04
CA ARG A 149 19.21 -26.68 -18.38
C ARG A 149 20.41 -27.61 -18.32
N ASP A 150 21.32 -27.39 -17.38
CA ASP A 150 22.50 -28.23 -17.18
C ASP A 150 22.09 -29.65 -16.77
N ALA A 151 21.13 -29.79 -15.85
CA ALA A 151 20.62 -31.08 -15.42
C ALA A 151 19.99 -31.87 -16.57
N ASN A 152 19.11 -31.25 -17.36
CA ASN A 152 18.45 -31.89 -18.51
C ASN A 152 19.45 -32.31 -19.60
N ARG A 153 20.47 -31.48 -19.85
CA ARG A 153 21.55 -31.81 -20.78
C ARG A 153 22.34 -33.02 -20.29
N LEU A 154 22.74 -33.04 -19.03
CA LEU A 154 23.46 -34.17 -18.45
C LEU A 154 22.61 -35.45 -18.47
N TYR A 155 21.34 -35.35 -18.10
CA TYR A 155 20.40 -36.47 -18.14
C TYR A 155 20.31 -37.08 -19.55
N THR A 156 20.11 -36.25 -20.58
CA THR A 156 20.07 -36.69 -21.98
C THR A 156 21.38 -37.37 -22.41
N ASP A 157 22.52 -36.81 -22.01
CA ASP A 157 23.82 -37.41 -22.31
C ASP A 157 23.99 -38.77 -21.59
N TRP A 158 23.52 -38.90 -20.34
CA TRP A 158 23.54 -40.17 -19.60
C TRP A 158 22.64 -41.23 -20.23
N GLU A 159 21.45 -40.86 -20.72
CA GLU A 159 20.57 -41.78 -21.46
C GLU A 159 21.28 -42.37 -22.69
N ARG A 160 22.08 -41.55 -23.41
CA ARG A 160 22.88 -42.01 -24.55
C ARG A 160 23.97 -43.00 -24.14
N VAL A 161 24.53 -42.88 -22.94
CA VAL A 161 25.47 -43.87 -22.38
C VAL A 161 24.75 -45.21 -22.18
N PHE A 162 23.58 -45.19 -21.52
CA PHE A 162 22.80 -46.42 -21.27
C PHE A 162 22.24 -47.06 -22.55
N ALA A 163 22.01 -46.27 -23.60
CA ALA A 163 21.66 -46.77 -24.92
C ALA A 163 22.86 -47.32 -25.73
N ASN A 164 24.08 -47.34 -25.17
CA ASN A 164 25.32 -47.69 -25.87
C ASN A 164 25.62 -46.82 -27.10
N GLN A 165 25.18 -45.55 -27.10
CA GLN A 165 25.33 -44.59 -28.21
C GLN A 165 26.46 -43.58 -28.00
N MET A 166 27.45 -43.92 -27.15
CA MET A 166 28.53 -43.02 -26.74
C MET A 166 29.87 -43.74 -26.71
N SER A 167 30.92 -43.04 -27.15
CA SER A 167 32.31 -43.52 -27.07
C SER A 167 32.91 -43.34 -25.68
N VAL A 168 34.00 -44.06 -25.39
CA VAL A 168 34.73 -43.97 -24.10
C VAL A 168 35.27 -42.55 -23.85
N GLU A 169 35.69 -41.84 -24.89
CA GLU A 169 36.21 -40.46 -24.75
C GLU A 169 35.09 -39.47 -24.40
N GLN A 170 33.94 -39.58 -25.07
CA GLN A 170 32.74 -38.79 -24.74
C GLN A 170 32.20 -39.10 -23.33
N PHE A 171 32.30 -40.35 -22.89
CA PHE A 171 31.93 -40.74 -21.53
C PHE A 171 32.82 -40.07 -20.47
N LYS A 172 34.14 -40.01 -20.70
CA LYS A 172 35.07 -39.32 -19.78
C LYS A 172 34.75 -37.82 -19.67
N ASP A 173 34.49 -37.17 -20.80
CA ASP A 173 34.04 -35.77 -20.83
C ASP A 173 32.71 -35.59 -20.09
N LEU A 174 31.72 -36.46 -20.31
CA LEU A 174 30.45 -36.43 -19.58
C LEU A 174 30.65 -36.60 -18.07
N ALA A 175 31.52 -37.50 -17.64
CA ALA A 175 31.82 -37.72 -16.22
C ALA A 175 32.47 -36.48 -15.58
N GLU A 176 33.39 -35.82 -16.29
CA GLU A 176 34.00 -34.55 -15.84
C GLU A 176 32.96 -33.42 -15.78
N ARG A 177 32.11 -33.27 -16.80
CA ARG A 177 31.02 -32.29 -16.81
C ARG A 177 30.02 -32.54 -15.68
N THR A 178 29.64 -33.80 -15.43
CA THR A 178 28.73 -34.18 -14.34
C THR A 178 29.35 -33.83 -12.99
N ARG A 179 30.63 -34.13 -12.77
CA ARG A 179 31.34 -33.75 -11.55
C ARG A 179 31.43 -32.24 -11.38
N GLY A 180 31.66 -31.50 -12.47
CA GLY A 180 31.66 -30.04 -12.49
C GLY A 180 30.31 -29.45 -12.09
N TYR A 181 29.23 -29.95 -12.68
CA TYR A 181 27.86 -29.57 -12.34
C TYR A 181 27.55 -29.83 -10.85
N LEU A 182 27.79 -31.05 -10.37
CA LEU A 182 27.55 -31.43 -8.96
C LEU A 182 28.35 -30.56 -7.98
N LYS A 183 29.56 -30.15 -8.35
CA LYS A 183 30.36 -29.21 -7.56
C LYS A 183 29.76 -27.79 -7.54
N GLY A 184 29.09 -27.37 -8.61
CA GLY A 184 28.47 -26.05 -8.76
C GLY A 184 27.09 -25.92 -8.12
N VAL A 185 26.33 -27.02 -8.00
CA VAL A 185 24.96 -27.03 -7.43
C VAL A 185 24.87 -26.32 -6.07
N PRO A 186 25.72 -26.61 -5.06
CA PRO A 186 25.60 -25.97 -3.74
C PRO A 186 25.69 -24.44 -3.81
N ALA A 187 26.52 -23.88 -4.69
CA ALA A 187 26.65 -22.44 -4.85
C ALA A 187 25.38 -21.82 -5.46
N LYS A 188 24.82 -22.43 -6.52
CA LYS A 188 23.58 -21.96 -7.16
C LYS A 188 22.37 -22.07 -6.23
N THR A 189 22.25 -23.18 -5.50
CA THR A 189 21.18 -23.38 -4.52
C THR A 189 21.31 -22.41 -3.34
N SER A 190 22.52 -22.20 -2.81
CA SER A 190 22.76 -21.24 -1.73
C SER A 190 22.45 -19.80 -2.17
N ALA A 191 22.82 -19.43 -3.39
CA ALA A 191 22.52 -18.11 -3.95
C ALA A 191 21.00 -17.92 -4.14
N THR A 192 20.29 -18.92 -4.66
CA THR A 192 18.82 -18.88 -4.75
C THR A 192 18.19 -18.72 -3.37
N ASN A 193 18.65 -19.50 -2.37
CA ASN A 193 18.11 -19.41 -1.02
C ASN A 193 18.34 -18.03 -0.39
N ALA A 194 19.48 -17.39 -0.67
CA ALA A 194 19.73 -16.01 -0.22
C ALA A 194 18.71 -15.02 -0.83
N GLU A 195 18.38 -15.15 -2.11
CA GLU A 195 17.36 -14.31 -2.74
C GLU A 195 15.95 -14.60 -2.19
N LEU A 196 15.62 -15.87 -1.90
CA LEU A 196 14.35 -16.20 -1.22
C LEU A 196 14.26 -15.60 0.18
N MET A 197 15.38 -15.54 0.92
CA MET A 197 15.43 -14.84 2.21
C MET A 197 15.26 -13.34 2.04
N GLU A 198 15.74 -12.75 0.94
CA GLU A 198 15.47 -11.34 0.66
C GLU A 198 14.01 -11.04 0.33
N ILE A 199 13.31 -11.96 -0.33
CA ILE A 199 11.86 -11.87 -0.52
C ILE A 199 11.14 -11.93 0.84
N LEU A 200 11.55 -12.85 1.71
CA LEU A 200 10.96 -13.00 3.05
C LEU A 200 11.23 -11.77 3.92
N MET A 201 12.45 -11.23 3.89
CA MET A 201 12.80 -10.01 4.60
C MET A 201 12.06 -8.81 4.03
N ALA A 202 11.87 -8.74 2.72
CA ALA A 202 11.05 -7.72 2.08
C ALA A 202 9.59 -7.75 2.51
N GLN A 203 9.13 -8.72 3.32
CA GLN A 203 7.78 -8.83 3.88
C GLN A 203 7.60 -8.16 5.26
N ASP A 204 8.68 -7.70 5.89
CA ASP A 204 8.66 -7.00 7.19
C ASP A 204 7.83 -5.71 7.19
N PHE A 205 7.52 -5.15 6.02
CA PHE A 205 6.61 -4.01 5.86
C PHE A 205 5.18 -4.29 6.30
N GLN A 206 4.73 -5.55 6.33
CA GLN A 206 3.33 -5.89 6.61
C GLN A 206 2.86 -5.45 8.00
N ASP A 207 3.71 -5.59 9.03
CA ASP A 207 3.37 -5.19 10.41
C ASP A 207 3.24 -3.66 10.50
N LEU A 208 4.19 -2.94 9.91
CA LEU A 208 4.22 -1.49 9.97
C LEU A 208 3.08 -0.85 9.17
N THR A 209 2.83 -1.36 7.96
CA THR A 209 1.72 -0.90 7.12
C THR A 209 0.37 -1.21 7.74
N GLY A 210 0.19 -2.41 8.33
CA GLY A 210 -1.02 -2.78 9.06
C GLY A 210 -1.33 -1.85 10.23
N GLN A 211 -0.33 -1.53 11.05
CA GLN A 211 -0.49 -0.59 12.16
C GLN A 211 -0.86 0.82 11.69
N VAL A 212 -0.27 1.28 10.58
CA VAL A 212 -0.54 2.61 10.03
C VAL A 212 -1.96 2.68 9.45
N ILE A 213 -2.38 1.66 8.68
CA ILE A 213 -3.75 1.55 8.14
C ILE A 213 -4.78 1.51 9.26
N MET A 214 -4.51 0.76 10.35
CA MET A 214 -5.43 0.71 11.49
C MET A 214 -5.63 2.09 12.13
N LYS A 215 -4.54 2.85 12.34
CA LYS A 215 -4.63 4.21 12.88
C LYS A 215 -5.36 5.18 11.95
N ILE A 216 -5.17 5.08 10.63
CA ILE A 216 -5.91 5.89 9.66
C ILE A 216 -7.40 5.51 9.66
N THR A 217 -7.70 4.21 9.78
CA THR A 217 -9.07 3.70 9.86
C THR A 217 -9.78 4.23 11.11
N ASP A 218 -9.11 4.21 12.26
CA ASP A 218 -9.65 4.73 13.51
C ASP A 218 -9.88 6.25 13.44
N LEU A 219 -8.96 6.98 12.82
CA LEU A 219 -9.12 8.41 12.57
C LEU A 219 -10.32 8.69 11.64
N ALA A 220 -10.45 7.94 10.55
CA ALA A 220 -11.56 8.08 9.61
C ALA A 220 -12.92 7.83 10.30
N LYS A 221 -13.03 6.77 11.11
CA LYS A 221 -14.22 6.48 11.92
C LYS A 221 -14.54 7.60 12.91
N SER A 222 -13.53 8.12 13.60
CA SER A 222 -13.74 9.23 14.54
C SER A 222 -14.24 10.49 13.82
N LEU A 223 -13.75 10.78 12.62
CA LEU A 223 -14.24 11.91 11.81
C LEU A 223 -15.65 11.65 11.31
N GLU A 224 -15.95 10.42 10.89
CA GLU A 224 -17.29 10.00 10.45
C GLU A 224 -18.32 10.16 11.58
N ASP A 225 -18.07 9.60 12.77
CA ASP A 225 -18.98 9.70 13.92
C ASP A 225 -19.28 11.16 14.28
N GLN A 226 -18.25 12.01 14.24
CA GLN A 226 -18.34 13.44 14.51
C GLN A 226 -19.18 14.19 13.46
N LEU A 227 -19.00 13.88 12.18
CA LEU A 227 -19.79 14.48 11.10
C LEU A 227 -21.24 13.99 11.11
N VAL A 228 -21.47 12.71 11.41
CA VAL A 228 -22.81 12.13 11.56
C VAL A 228 -23.54 12.77 12.74
N ALA A 229 -22.88 12.93 13.89
CA ALA A 229 -23.45 13.62 15.05
C ALA A 229 -23.87 15.05 14.71
N LEU A 230 -23.02 15.79 14.00
CA LEU A 230 -23.33 17.15 13.50
C LEU A 230 -24.56 17.13 12.59
N LEU A 231 -24.60 16.21 11.61
CA LEU A 231 -25.73 16.06 10.71
C LEU A 231 -27.02 15.71 11.44
N ILE A 232 -26.99 14.86 12.47
CA ILE A 232 -28.19 14.50 13.25
C ILE A 232 -28.67 15.70 14.08
N GLU A 233 -27.78 16.42 14.74
CA GLU A 233 -28.14 17.57 15.58
C GLU A 233 -28.70 18.74 14.75
N HIS A 234 -28.29 18.88 13.49
CA HIS A 234 -28.60 20.03 12.64
C HIS A 234 -29.35 19.68 11.34
N ALA A 235 -29.77 18.43 11.18
CA ALA A 235 -30.64 18.03 10.08
C ALA A 235 -32.01 18.72 10.24
N VAL A 236 -32.21 19.79 9.48
CA VAL A 236 -33.53 20.09 8.94
C VAL A 236 -33.99 18.84 8.18
N PRO A 237 -35.26 18.40 8.25
CA PRO A 237 -35.73 17.23 7.49
C PRO A 237 -35.60 17.51 5.98
N LEU A 238 -34.41 17.26 5.46
CA LEU A 238 -34.12 17.24 4.04
C LEU A 238 -34.80 15.98 3.53
N LYS A 239 -35.80 16.18 2.65
CA LYS A 239 -36.33 15.10 1.83
C LYS A 239 -35.14 14.34 1.26
N ARG A 240 -35.05 13.05 1.58
CA ARG A 240 -34.03 12.13 1.08
C ARG A 240 -33.96 12.32 -0.44
N ALA A 241 -32.89 12.96 -0.91
CA ALA A 241 -32.48 12.83 -2.28
C ALA A 241 -31.68 11.53 -2.32
N ASP A 242 -32.10 10.59 -3.15
CA ASP A 242 -31.38 9.35 -3.43
C ASP A 242 -29.96 9.70 -3.89
N ALA A 243 -29.01 9.69 -2.95
CA ALA A 243 -27.60 9.82 -3.24
C ALA A 243 -27.09 8.42 -3.58
N GLY A 244 -26.92 8.15 -4.88
CA GLY A 244 -26.40 6.89 -5.37
C GLY A 244 -25.06 6.53 -4.73
N GLU A 245 -25.01 5.34 -4.14
CA GLU A 245 -23.80 4.68 -3.66
C GLU A 245 -22.87 4.43 -4.84
N GLY A 246 -21.75 5.15 -4.94
CA GLY A 246 -21.00 5.07 -6.20
C GLY A 246 -19.55 5.52 -6.23
N LEU A 247 -18.82 5.69 -5.12
CA LEU A 247 -17.45 6.21 -5.23
C LEU A 247 -16.32 5.40 -4.59
N LEU A 248 -16.58 4.28 -3.90
CA LEU A 248 -15.53 3.45 -3.31
C LEU A 248 -15.88 1.95 -3.35
N ASN A 249 -16.06 1.39 -4.54
CA ASN A 249 -16.19 -0.06 -4.70
C ASN A 249 -14.80 -0.71 -4.68
N GLY A 250 -14.30 -0.98 -3.46
CA GLY A 250 -13.30 -2.02 -3.24
C GLY A 250 -13.93 -3.42 -3.35
N PRO A 251 -13.13 -4.51 -3.35
CA PRO A 251 -13.68 -5.87 -3.34
C PRO A 251 -14.66 -6.02 -2.17
N VAL A 252 -15.85 -6.56 -2.44
CA VAL A 252 -16.93 -6.68 -1.46
C VAL A 252 -16.55 -7.70 -0.40
N ILE A 253 -16.22 -7.23 0.80
CA ILE A 253 -15.82 -8.09 1.93
C ILE A 253 -17.04 -8.57 2.74
N LYS A 254 -18.19 -7.86 2.65
CA LYS A 254 -19.45 -8.23 3.30
C LYS A 254 -20.60 -8.17 2.31
N ALA A 255 -21.10 -9.33 1.91
CA ALA A 255 -22.26 -9.49 1.02
C ALA A 255 -23.59 -9.57 1.78
N GLU A 256 -23.56 -9.72 3.11
CA GLU A 256 -24.77 -9.84 3.92
C GLU A 256 -25.45 -8.48 4.09
N GLY A 257 -26.60 -8.31 3.43
CA GLY A 257 -27.46 -7.13 3.54
C GLY A 257 -27.35 -6.11 2.40
N ARG A 258 -26.56 -6.39 1.35
CA ARG A 258 -26.44 -5.56 0.14
C ARG A 258 -27.15 -6.21 -1.05
N GLU A 259 -28.14 -5.53 -1.62
CA GLU A 259 -28.89 -6.00 -2.81
C GLU A 259 -28.13 -5.75 -4.14
N ASP A 260 -27.02 -5.01 -4.08
CA ASP A 260 -26.22 -4.60 -5.24
C ASP A 260 -24.98 -5.48 -5.47
N VAL A 261 -24.87 -6.60 -4.74
CA VAL A 261 -23.76 -7.56 -4.84
C VAL A 261 -24.21 -8.77 -5.63
N VAL A 262 -23.67 -8.92 -6.84
CA VAL A 262 -23.91 -10.07 -7.70
C VAL A 262 -23.08 -11.25 -7.16
N GLY A 263 -23.73 -12.14 -6.42
CA GLY A 263 -23.07 -13.24 -5.71
C GLY A 263 -22.95 -14.54 -6.49
N ASN A 264 -23.63 -14.67 -7.64
CA ASN A 264 -23.63 -15.90 -8.44
C ASN A 264 -23.80 -15.63 -9.94
N GLN A 265 -23.27 -16.52 -10.79
CA GLN A 265 -23.29 -16.42 -12.25
C GLN A 265 -24.69 -16.28 -12.85
N ALA A 266 -25.72 -16.88 -12.23
CA ALA A 266 -27.10 -16.73 -12.67
C ALA A 266 -27.60 -15.27 -12.57
N GLN A 267 -27.15 -14.53 -11.55
CA GLN A 267 -27.49 -13.12 -11.38
C GLN A 267 -26.70 -12.21 -12.34
N VAL A 268 -25.52 -12.67 -12.80
CA VAL A 268 -24.76 -12.02 -13.87
C VAL A 268 -25.51 -12.16 -15.19
N ASP A 269 -26.02 -13.36 -15.48
CA ASP A 269 -26.77 -13.65 -16.70
C ASP A 269 -28.10 -12.86 -16.74
N ASP A 270 -28.83 -12.77 -15.62
CA ASP A 270 -30.04 -11.93 -15.50
C ASP A 270 -29.75 -10.44 -15.72
N LEU A 271 -28.60 -9.95 -15.24
CA LEU A 271 -28.20 -8.56 -15.41
C LEU A 271 -27.82 -8.25 -16.88
N LEU A 272 -27.15 -9.19 -17.54
CA LEU A 272 -26.81 -9.09 -18.96
C LEU A 272 -28.06 -9.11 -19.84
N GLU A 273 -29.03 -9.97 -19.54
CA GLU A 273 -30.33 -10.02 -20.22
C GLU A 273 -31.11 -8.70 -20.02
N SER A 274 -31.05 -8.10 -18.82
CA SER A 274 -31.69 -6.80 -18.54
C SER A 274 -31.06 -5.60 -19.27
N LEU A 275 -29.77 -5.70 -19.63
CA LEU A 275 -29.01 -4.71 -20.39
C LEU A 275 -29.08 -4.93 -21.91
N GLY A 276 -29.77 -5.99 -22.35
CA GLY A 276 -30.02 -6.28 -23.76
C GLY A 276 -28.87 -6.99 -24.48
N PHE A 277 -28.03 -7.73 -23.74
CA PHE A 277 -27.02 -8.65 -24.29
C PHE A 277 -27.45 -10.11 -24.15
#